data_AF-A0A9E1YK01-F1
#
_entry.id   AF-A0A9E1YK01-F1
#
_cell.length_a   1.000
_cell.length_b   1.000
_cell.length_c   1.000
_cell.angle_alpha   90.00
_cell.angle_beta   90.00
_cell.angle_gamma   90.00
#
_symmetry.space_group_name_H-M   'P 1'
#
loop_
_entity.id
_entity.type
_entity.pdbx_description
1 polymer ?
#
loop_
_entity_poly.entity_id
_entity_poly.type
_entity_poly.pdbx_seq_one_letter_code
_entity_poly.pdbx_strand_id
1 'polypeptide(L)' 'RCSGHDGTYAVKKETRAKSLKIARAVLRQVDQKEADHFASDCPMAATHIANLTDKVDKAEHPMSLLRMAYGL' A
#
# COMPACT_ATOMS: atom_id res chain seq x y z
N ARG A 1 7.21 -4.99 -5.59
CA ARG A 1 8.37 -4.32 -4.95
C ARG A 1 8.06 -4.16 -3.45
N CYS A 2 9.05 -3.99 -2.58
CA CYS A 2 8.81 -3.81 -1.14
C CYS A 2 8.07 -2.49 -0.86
N SER A 3 7.16 -2.48 0.11
CA SER A 3 6.45 -1.27 0.57
C SER A 3 7.33 -0.35 1.41
N GLY A 4 8.45 -0.84 1.96
CA GLY A 4 9.30 -0.10 2.87
C GLY A 4 8.74 0.05 4.28
N HIS A 5 7.62 -0.63 4.63
CA HIS A 5 7.01 -0.52 5.95
C HIS A 5 7.88 -1.15 7.07
N ASP A 6 8.20 -2.44 6.93
CA ASP A 6 9.08 -3.22 7.83
C ASP A 6 8.87 -2.95 9.33
N GLY A 7 7.66 -3.25 9.83
CA GLY A 7 7.31 -3.05 11.24
C GLY A 7 7.48 -1.59 11.71
N THR A 8 8.32 -1.36 12.71
CA THR A 8 8.55 0.00 13.24
C THR A 8 9.53 0.81 12.40
N TYR A 9 10.21 0.20 11.43
CA TYR A 9 11.21 0.87 10.60
C TYR A 9 10.65 2.08 9.85
N ALA A 10 9.43 1.97 9.30
CA ALA A 10 8.83 3.06 8.55
C ALA A 10 8.37 4.25 9.39
N VAL A 11 8.16 4.08 10.69
CA VAL A 11 7.59 5.12 11.57
C VAL A 11 8.64 5.81 12.43
N LYS A 12 9.84 5.23 12.55
CA LYS A 12 10.97 5.80 13.28
C LYS A 12 11.57 7.00 12.53
N LYS A 13 11.90 8.07 13.26
CA LYS A 13 12.47 9.30 12.69
C LYS A 13 13.78 9.03 11.95
N GLU A 14 14.61 8.14 12.48
CA GLU A 14 15.95 7.83 11.97
C GLU A 14 15.92 7.08 10.63
N THR A 15 14.82 6.38 10.35
CA THR A 15 14.68 5.46 9.20
C THR A 15 13.56 5.83 8.24
N ARG A 16 12.66 6.76 8.61
CA ARG A 16 11.53 7.24 7.79
C ARG A 16 11.94 7.60 6.37
N ALA A 17 13.01 8.36 6.19
CA ALA A 17 13.46 8.80 4.87
C ALA A 17 13.94 7.61 3.99
N LYS A 18 14.57 6.61 4.59
CA LYS A 18 15.02 5.39 3.90
C LYS A 18 13.83 4.51 3.53
N SER A 19 12.89 4.32 4.45
CA SER A 19 11.61 3.65 4.20
C SER A 19 10.87 4.27 3.00
N LEU A 20 10.73 5.59 2.98
CA LEU A 20 10.14 6.32 1.85
C LEU A 20 10.87 6.08 0.53
N LYS A 21 12.22 6.10 0.55
CA LYS A 21 13.02 5.82 -0.65
C LYS A 21 12.75 4.42 -1.21
N ILE A 22 12.57 3.42 -0.34
CA ILE A 22 12.21 2.04 -0.74
C ILE A 22 10.80 2.01 -1.36
N ALA A 23 9.83 2.68 -0.72
CA ALA A 23 8.43 2.71 -1.14
C ALA A 23 8.22 3.34 -2.53
N ARG A 24 9.05 4.31 -2.96
CA ARG A 24 8.88 5.04 -4.24
C ARG A 24 8.63 4.16 -5.45
N ALA A 25 9.32 3.01 -5.55
CA ALA A 25 9.18 2.14 -6.71
C ALA A 25 7.81 1.44 -6.76
N VAL A 26 7.22 1.11 -5.60
CA VAL A 26 5.87 0.52 -5.57
C VAL A 26 4.80 1.59 -5.73
N LEU A 27 5.00 2.79 -5.14
CA LEU A 27 4.07 3.92 -5.30
C LEU A 27 3.91 4.30 -6.76
N ARG A 28 5.01 4.49 -7.48
CA ARG A 28 4.96 4.76 -8.93
C ARG A 28 4.19 3.69 -9.71
N GLN A 29 4.33 2.42 -9.33
CA GLN A 29 3.59 1.33 -10.00
C GLN A 29 2.09 1.37 -9.70
N VAL A 30 1.72 1.68 -8.46
CA VAL A 30 0.32 1.83 -8.05
C VAL A 30 -0.30 3.01 -8.79
N ASP A 31 0.36 4.17 -8.78
CA ASP A 31 -0.14 5.40 -9.40
C ASP A 31 -0.31 5.28 -10.92
N GLN A 32 0.55 4.50 -11.59
CA GLN A 32 0.51 4.30 -13.04
C GLN A 32 -0.55 3.28 -13.48
N LYS A 33 -1.01 2.40 -12.59
CA LYS A 33 -1.93 1.34 -12.96
C LYS A 33 -3.38 1.82 -13.07
N GLU A 34 -3.73 2.91 -12.40
CA GLU A 34 -5.08 3.48 -12.38
C GLU A 34 -6.16 2.40 -12.15
N ALA A 35 -5.86 1.44 -11.26
CA ALA A 35 -6.75 0.31 -11.01
C ALA A 35 -7.94 0.73 -10.15
N ASP A 36 -9.11 0.15 -10.41
CA ASP A 36 -10.32 0.42 -9.63
C ASP A 36 -10.19 0.03 -8.15
N HIS A 37 -9.38 -1.00 -7.89
CA HIS A 37 -9.17 -1.54 -6.54
C HIS A 37 -7.69 -1.65 -6.21
N PHE A 38 -7.31 -1.22 -5.00
CA PHE A 38 -6.00 -1.45 -4.43
C PHE A 38 -6.10 -2.30 -3.16
N ALA A 39 -5.38 -3.41 -3.13
CA ALA A 39 -5.32 -4.30 -1.98
C ALA A 39 -3.91 -4.90 -1.81
N SER A 40 -3.60 -5.28 -0.56
CA SER A 40 -2.45 -6.10 -0.22
C SER A 40 -2.85 -7.09 0.87
N ASP A 41 -2.27 -8.28 0.80
CA ASP A 41 -2.33 -9.33 1.82
C ASP A 41 -1.70 -8.90 3.16
N CYS A 42 -0.75 -7.95 3.14
CA CYS A 42 -0.18 -7.34 4.32
C CYS A 42 -0.90 -6.02 4.65
N PRO A 43 -1.69 -5.95 5.73
CA PRO A 43 -2.46 -4.73 6.06
C PRO A 43 -1.55 -3.53 6.36
N MET A 44 -0.35 -3.78 6.89
CA MET A 44 0.65 -2.74 7.15
C MET A 44 1.20 -2.18 5.85
N ALA A 45 1.51 -3.02 4.86
CA ALA A 45 1.94 -2.58 3.54
C ALA A 45 0.83 -1.82 2.81
N ALA A 46 -0.40 -2.34 2.86
CA ALA A 46 -1.57 -1.73 2.26
C ALA A 46 -1.79 -0.31 2.79
N THR A 47 -1.85 -0.16 4.11
CA THR A 47 -2.04 1.12 4.79
C THR A 47 -0.86 2.07 4.54
N HIS A 48 0.37 1.56 4.53
CA HIS A 48 1.54 2.38 4.24
C HIS A 48 1.50 2.98 2.85
N ILE A 49 1.17 2.17 1.84
CA ILE A 49 1.13 2.60 0.45
C ILE A 49 0.00 3.61 0.26
N ALA A 50 -1.21 3.29 0.74
CA ALA A 50 -2.36 4.21 0.67
C ALA A 50 -2.08 5.56 1.34
N ASN A 51 -1.35 5.59 2.47
CA ASN A 51 -0.98 6.84 3.13
C ASN A 51 0.10 7.66 2.42
N LEU A 52 0.74 7.11 1.37
CA LEU A 52 1.85 7.75 0.66
C LEU A 52 1.53 8.11 -0.80
N THR A 53 0.39 7.67 -1.32
CA THR A 53 -0.09 8.01 -2.66
C THR A 53 -1.32 8.91 -2.56
N ASP A 54 -1.45 9.83 -3.52
CA ASP A 54 -2.64 10.65 -3.69
C ASP A 54 -3.65 10.00 -4.67
N LYS A 55 -3.36 8.80 -5.19
CA LYS A 55 -4.16 8.10 -6.21
C LYS A 55 -5.01 6.98 -5.65
N VAL A 56 -4.80 6.59 -4.39
CA VAL A 56 -5.56 5.55 -3.72
C VAL A 56 -6.15 6.14 -2.46
N ASP A 57 -7.47 6.33 -2.44
CA ASP A 57 -8.17 6.87 -1.27
C ASP A 57 -8.12 5.91 -0.07
N LYS A 58 -8.24 4.61 -0.33
CA LYS A 58 -8.23 3.58 0.71
C LYS A 58 -7.77 2.23 0.18
N ALA A 59 -6.97 1.53 0.98
CA ALA A 59 -6.67 0.13 0.73
C ALA A 59 -7.83 -0.77 1.13
N GLU A 60 -8.25 -1.64 0.22
CA GLU A 60 -9.28 -2.64 0.44
C GLU A 60 -8.70 -3.94 1.00
N HIS A 61 -9.49 -4.61 1.85
CA HIS A 61 -9.10 -5.93 2.34
C HIS A 61 -9.34 -6.98 1.24
N PRO A 62 -8.38 -7.87 0.93
CA PRO A 62 -8.55 -8.87 -0.14
C PRO A 62 -9.81 -9.73 -0.01
N MET A 63 -10.20 -10.08 1.23
CA MET A 63 -11.45 -10.82 1.47
C MET A 63 -12.71 -10.04 1.09
N SER A 64 -12.70 -8.71 1.18
CA SER A 64 -13.82 -7.87 0.72
C SER A 64 -13.93 -7.89 -0.80
N LEU A 65 -12.80 -7.86 -1.51
CA LEU A 65 -12.78 -8.00 -2.97
C LEU A 65 -13.30 -9.37 -3.41
N LEU A 66 -12.87 -10.44 -2.74
CA LEU A 66 -13.39 -11.79 -2.99
C LEU A 66 -14.89 -11.87 -2.73
N ARG A 67 -15.39 -11.30 -1.62
CA ARG A 67 -16.83 -11.25 -1.34
C ARG A 67 -17.59 -10.60 -2.50
N MET A 68 -17.12 -9.46 -3.00
CA MET A 68 -17.73 -8.77 -4.15
C MET A 68 -17.68 -9.61 -5.43
N ALA A 69 -16.57 -10.29 -5.72
CA ALA A 69 -16.43 -11.14 -6.91
C ALA A 69 -17.42 -12.32 -6.91
N TYR A 70 -17.82 -12.80 -5.74
CA TYR A 70 -18.81 -13.87 -5.58
C TYR A 70 -20.26 -13.33 -5.48
N GLY A 71 -20.47 -12.01 -5.55
CA GLY A 71 -21.80 -11.39 -5.44
C GLY A 71 -22.40 -11.44 -4.04
N LEU A 72 -21.55 -11.48 -3.00
CA LEU A 72 -21.94 -11.55 -1.58
C LEU A 72 -21.83 -10.20 -0.86
#